data_AF-A0A2N1F9N2-F1
#
_entry.id   AF-A0A2N1F9N2-F1
#
_cell.length_a   1.000
_cell.length_b   1.000
_cell.length_c   1.000
_cell.angle_alpha   90.00
_cell.angle_beta   90.00
_cell.angle_gamma   90.00
#
_symmetry.space_group_name_H-M   'P 1'
#
loop_
_entity.id
_entity.type
_entity.pdbx_description
1 polymer ?
#
loop_
_entity_poly.entity_id
_entity_poly.type
_entity_poly.pdbx_seq_one_letter_code
_entity_poly.pdbx_strand_id
1 'polypeptide(L)' 'MKKVMPYVYLIIGFFILFGTISIFFNNQEEYRVLFNFKTDNKYIFLLVRLLFASWFLIDGVKKLKQHKV' A
#
# COMPACT_ATOMS: atom_id res chain seq x y z
N MET A 1 -20.66 -9.39 -5.51
CA MET A 1 -19.71 -8.74 -4.56
C MET A 1 -18.41 -9.53 -4.34
N LYS A 2 -18.43 -10.87 -4.20
CA LYS A 2 -17.22 -11.67 -3.91
C LYS A 2 -16.09 -11.57 -4.96
N LYS A 3 -16.43 -11.52 -6.26
CA LYS A 3 -15.46 -11.41 -7.37
C LYS A 3 -14.74 -10.06 -7.49
N VAL A 4 -15.28 -8.99 -6.90
CA VAL A 4 -14.71 -7.62 -7.03
C VAL A 4 -13.67 -7.34 -5.93
N MET A 5 -13.82 -7.98 -4.77
CA MET A 5 -12.95 -7.80 -3.61
C MET A 5 -11.46 -7.97 -3.94
N PRO A 6 -11.00 -9.01 -4.66
CA PRO A 6 -9.59 -9.16 -4.99
C PRO A 6 -9.02 -7.96 -5.75
N TYR A 7 -9.77 -7.42 -6.71
CA TYR A 7 -9.35 -6.27 -7.50
C TYR A 7 -9.25 -4.99 -6.66
N VAL A 8 -10.17 -4.79 -5.73
CA VAL A 8 -10.13 -3.64 -4.80
C VAL A 8 -8.84 -3.66 -3.97
N TYR A 9 -8.46 -4.82 -3.43
CA TYR A 9 -7.22 -4.97 -2.65
C TYR A 9 -5.98 -4.68 -3.50
N LEU A 10 -5.95 -5.19 -4.74
CA LEU A 10 -4.85 -4.94 -5.66
C LEU A 10 -4.74 -3.44 -6.00
N ILE A 11 -5.87 -2.80 -6.34
CA ILE A 11 -5.92 -1.37 -6.66
C ILE A 11 -5.42 -0.53 -5.48
N ILE A 12 -5.86 -0.83 -4.25
CA ILE A 12 -5.41 -0.15 -3.04
C ILE A 12 -3.89 -0.34 -2.85
N GLY A 13 -3.39 -1.57 -2.99
CA GLY A 13 -1.97 -1.87 -2.88
C GLY A 13 -1.11 -1.08 -3.88
N PHE A 14 -1.52 -1.05 -5.15
CA PHE A 14 -0.85 -0.26 -6.18
C PHE A 14 -0.94 1.24 -5.92
N PHE A 15 -2.09 1.74 -5.48
CA PHE A 15 -2.26 3.16 -5.14
C PHE A 15 -1.32 3.59 -4.02
N ILE A 16 -1.17 2.76 -2.98
CA ILE A 16 -0.20 2.99 -1.91
C ILE A 16 1.22 3.03 -2.48
N LEU A 17 1.61 2.08 -3.34
CA LEU A 17 2.96 2.07 -3.94
C LEU A 17 3.24 3.34 -4.76
N PHE A 18 2.36 3.70 -5.69
CA PHE A 18 2.54 4.88 -6.53
C PHE A 18 2.63 6.17 -5.69
N GLY A 19 1.74 6.34 -4.73
CA GLY A 19 1.78 7.48 -3.82
C GLY A 19 3.03 7.50 -2.94
N THR A 20 3.52 6.33 -2.50
CA THR A 20 4.75 6.22 -1.71
C THR A 20 5.97 6.59 -2.53
N ILE A 21 6.07 6.10 -3.76
CA ILE A 21 7.18 6.40 -4.67
C ILE A 21 7.23 7.91 -4.94
N SER A 22 6.10 8.52 -5.30
CA SER A 22 6.02 9.97 -5.56
C SER A 22 6.45 10.81 -4.35
N ILE A 23 6.00 10.44 -3.15
CA ILE A 23 6.39 11.15 -1.92
C ILE A 23 7.84 10.85 -1.53
N PHE A 24 8.33 9.62 -1.73
CA PHE A 24 9.70 9.25 -1.39
C PHE A 24 10.72 10.00 -2.25
N PHE A 25 10.42 10.34 -3.50
CA PHE A 25 11.33 11.18 -4.28
C PHE A 25 11.26 12.68 -3.93
N ASN A 26 10.25 13.10 -3.18
CA ASN A 26 10.14 14.45 -2.63
C ASN A 26 10.70 14.49 -1.20
N ASN A 27 11.74 15.28 -0.96
CA ASN A 27 12.20 15.49 0.42
C ASN A 27 11.21 16.38 1.17
N GLN A 28 10.46 15.79 2.08
CA GLN A 28 9.52 16.47 2.98
C GLN A 28 10.09 16.49 4.41
N GLU A 29 9.73 17.52 5.17
CA GLU A 29 10.06 17.63 6.61
C GLU A 29 9.28 16.61 7.45
N GLU A 30 8.01 16.38 7.10
CA GLU A 30 7.16 15.37 7.72
C GLU A 30 6.50 14.49 6.66
N TYR A 31 6.58 13.18 6.85
CA TYR A 31 5.94 12.18 6.02
C TYR A 31 4.71 11.61 6.71
N ARG A 32 3.54 11.73 6.08
CA ARG A 32 2.32 11.05 6.55
C ARG A 32 2.38 9.57 6.16
N VAL A 33 2.55 8.70 7.15
CA VAL A 33 2.68 7.25 6.94
C VAL A 33 1.31 6.64 6.62
N LEU A 34 0.38 6.72 7.58
CA LEU A 34 -1.00 6.20 7.50
C LEU A 34 -1.94 7.03 8.38
N PHE A 35 -3.13 7.35 7.87
CA PHE A 35 -4.13 8.13 8.60
C PHE A 35 -3.54 9.41 9.22
N ASN A 36 -3.47 9.50 10.56
CA ASN A 36 -2.87 10.58 11.33
C ASN A 36 -1.44 10.29 11.83
N PHE A 37 -0.89 9.11 11.55
CA PHE A 37 0.48 8.79 11.90
C PHE A 37 1.46 9.47 10.94
N LYS A 38 2.39 10.24 11.50
CA LYS A 38 3.44 10.95 10.79
C LYS A 38 4.82 10.54 11.30
N THR A 39 5.84 10.70 10.47
CA THR A 39 7.24 10.49 10.82
C THR A 39 8.10 11.51 10.08
N ASP A 40 9.17 11.94 10.71
CA ASP A 40 10.28 12.71 10.15
C ASP A 40 11.26 11.82 9.36
N ASN A 41 11.30 10.52 9.68
CA ASN A 41 12.21 9.58 9.04
C ASN A 41 11.62 8.98 7.75
N LYS A 42 12.16 9.43 6.62
CA LYS A 42 11.83 8.97 5.26
C LYS A 42 11.91 7.45 5.07
N TYR A 43 12.84 6.77 5.73
CA TYR A 43 12.98 5.30 5.61
C TYR A 43 11.94 4.56 6.44
N ILE A 44 11.55 5.09 7.61
CA ILE A 44 10.42 4.55 8.39
C ILE A 44 9.12 4.71 7.59
N PHE A 45 8.91 5.88 6.99
CA PHE A 45 7.80 6.11 6.07
C PHE A 45 7.75 5.06 4.94
N LEU A 46 8.87 4.86 4.26
CA LEU A 46 8.97 3.89 3.16
C LEU A 46 8.68 2.48 3.64
N LEU A 47 9.33 2.04 4.72
CA LEU A 47 9.21 0.69 5.25
C LEU A 47 7.76 0.36 5.63
N VAL A 48 7.10 1.24 6.39
CA VAL A 48 5.72 1.00 6.82
C VAL A 48 4.78 0.97 5.61
N ARG A 49 4.92 1.90 4.67
CA ARG A 49 4.06 1.90 3.47
C ARG A 49 4.29 0.70 2.57
N LEU A 50 5.53 0.23 2.42
CA LEU A 50 5.83 -1.00 1.69
C LEU A 50 5.22 -2.23 2.36
N LEU A 51 5.25 -2.33 3.70
CA LEU A 51 4.60 -3.42 4.43
C LEU A 51 3.09 -3.44 4.17
N PHE A 52 2.43 -2.27 4.25
CA PHE A 52 0.99 -2.17 3.99
C PHE A 52 0.65 -2.50 2.53
N ALA A 53 1.38 -1.92 1.57
CA ALA A 53 1.18 -2.22 0.16
C ALA A 53 1.37 -3.73 -0.12
N SER A 54 2.43 -4.33 0.42
CA SER A 54 2.71 -5.76 0.26
C SER A 54 1.58 -6.61 0.85
N TRP A 55 1.07 -6.25 2.02
CA TRP A 55 -0.06 -6.96 2.63
C TRP A 55 -1.30 -6.90 1.72
N PHE A 56 -1.69 -5.71 1.25
CA PHE A 56 -2.84 -5.56 0.34
C PHE A 56 -2.66 -6.34 -0.96
N LEU A 57 -1.47 -6.32 -1.56
CA LEU A 57 -1.18 -7.05 -2.79
C LEU A 57 -1.21 -8.56 -2.57
N ILE A 58 -0.57 -9.07 -1.52
CA ILE A 58 -0.54 -10.51 -1.20
C ILE A 58 -1.96 -11.01 -0.95
N ASP A 59 -2.76 -10.29 -0.15
CA ASP A 59 -4.13 -10.68 0.15
C ASP A 59 -5.03 -10.61 -1.10
N GLY A 60 -4.88 -9.57 -1.91
CA GLY A 60 -5.55 -9.44 -3.20
C GLY A 60 -5.25 -10.60 -4.15
N VAL A 61 -3.98 -10.98 -4.29
CA VAL A 61 -3.56 -12.15 -5.10
C VAL A 61 -4.11 -13.45 -4.51
N LYS A 62 -4.07 -13.64 -3.19
CA LYS A 62 -4.61 -14.83 -2.51
C LYS A 62 -6.10 -15.00 -2.82
N LYS A 63 -6.89 -13.93 -2.66
CA LYS A 63 -8.32 -13.95 -2.94
C LYS A 63 -8.62 -14.16 -4.42
N LEU A 64 -7.79 -13.63 -5.32
CA LEU A 64 -7.92 -13.83 -6.76
C LEU A 64 -7.67 -15.29 -7.16
N LYS A 65 -6.69 -15.95 -6.54
CA LYS A 65 -6.42 -17.39 -6.71
C LYS A 65 -7.56 -18.24 -6.18
N GLN A 66 -8.10 -17.93 -5.00
CA GLN A 66 -9.24 -18.65 -4.41
C GLN A 66 -10.53 -18.54 -5.23
N HIS A 67 -10.68 -17.50 -6.07
CA HIS A 67 -11.85 -17.33 -6.94
C HIS A 67 -11.68 -17.97 -8.32
N LYS A 68 -10.48 -18.43 -8.67
CA LYS A 68 -10.19 -19.13 -9.93
C LYS A 68 -10.21 -20.66 -9.79
N VAL A 69 -10.26 -21.17 -8.57
CA VAL A 69 -10.42 -22.60 -8.24
C VAL A 69 -11.89 -22.91 -7.98
#